data_AF-A0AAP2GUK2-F1
#
_entry.id   AF-A0AAP2GUK2-F1
#
_cell.length_a   1.000
_cell.length_b   1.000
_cell.length_c   1.000
_cell.angle_alpha   90.00
_cell.angle_beta   90.00
_cell.angle_gamma   90.00
#
_symmetry.space_group_name_H-M   'P 1'
#
loop_
_entity.id
_entity.type
_entity.pdbx_description
1 polymer ?
#
loop_
_entity_poly.entity_id
_entity_poly.type
_entity_poly.pdbx_seq_one_letter_code
_entity_poly.pdbx_strand_id
1 'polypeptide(L)'
;MPPIAKKYGRVPLPFIETNHVRPLSIWTALLNRNYVRPELRAITYAVGDEMNRKYPGTVINYMDANFPFRDGFPLLPHISHNDGRKLDVAFHYIDKATGKRSNGNPSPIGYGGSEPPRKGEPDRPSRCTSNWQYSYMYGWMPLSDRLAFDQARTQDMINAFIKQKGIKTLYLEPHLKKRLHLTSKKIRLHACYSVRHDDHVHVQL
;
A
#
# COMPACT_ATOMS: atom_id res chain seq x y z
N MET A 1 11.81 4.29 20.47
CA MET A 1 10.41 4.69 20.15
C MET A 1 10.14 6.02 20.84
N PRO A 2 9.68 7.07 20.14
CA PRO A 2 9.32 8.34 20.77
C PRO A 2 8.27 8.09 21.86
N PRO A 3 8.49 8.53 23.12
CA PRO A 3 7.53 8.31 24.21
C PRO A 3 6.12 8.83 23.89
N ILE A 4 6.04 9.89 23.08
CA ILE A 4 4.79 10.52 22.62
C ILE A 4 3.90 9.57 21.80
N ALA A 5 4.48 8.62 21.06
CA ALA A 5 3.73 7.66 20.26
C ALA A 5 2.84 6.77 21.15
N LYS A 6 3.40 6.27 22.26
CA LYS A 6 2.66 5.41 23.19
C LYS A 6 1.48 6.15 23.82
N LYS A 7 1.65 7.44 24.16
CA LYS A 7 0.58 8.31 24.69
C LYS A 7 -0.63 8.37 23.76
N TYR A 8 -0.40 8.36 22.44
CA TYR A 8 -1.47 8.41 21.45
C TYR A 8 -1.87 7.03 20.91
N GLY A 9 -1.48 5.94 21.57
CA GLY A 9 -1.82 4.58 21.17
C GLY A 9 -1.24 4.20 19.80
N ARG A 10 -0.02 4.69 19.52
CA ARG A 10 0.76 4.38 18.31
C ARG A 10 1.87 3.40 18.63
N VAL A 11 2.20 2.57 17.66
CA VAL A 11 3.40 1.75 17.63
C VAL A 11 4.08 1.86 16.26
N PRO A 12 5.42 1.83 16.19
CA PRO A 12 6.11 1.84 14.91
C PRO A 12 6.02 0.47 14.24
N LEU A 13 5.92 0.50 12.90
CA LEU A 13 6.33 -0.58 12.00
C LEU A 13 7.88 -0.66 11.95
N PRO A 14 8.46 -1.80 11.55
CA PRO A 14 9.89 -2.05 11.72
C PRO A 14 10.73 -1.24 10.72
N PHE A 15 11.94 -0.81 11.11
CA PHE A 15 12.83 -0.02 10.23
C PHE A 15 13.55 -0.88 9.18
N ILE A 16 13.77 -2.14 9.50
CA ILE A 16 14.32 -3.18 8.64
C ILE A 16 13.30 -4.31 8.54
N GLU A 17 13.61 -5.34 7.76
CA GLU A 17 12.72 -6.49 7.69
C GLU A 17 12.57 -7.16 9.06
N THR A 18 11.33 -7.33 9.50
CA THR A 18 10.95 -8.06 10.71
C THR A 18 9.58 -8.68 10.47
N ASN A 19 9.44 -9.99 10.70
CA ASN A 19 8.21 -10.75 10.44
C ASN A 19 7.67 -10.53 9.01
N HIS A 20 8.57 -10.59 8.02
CA HIS A 20 8.24 -10.39 6.60
C HIS A 20 7.56 -9.06 6.29
N VAL A 21 7.84 -8.03 7.09
CA VAL A 21 7.36 -6.66 6.88
C VAL A 21 8.56 -5.72 6.95
N ARG A 22 8.65 -4.78 6.01
CA ARG A 22 9.71 -3.76 5.97
C ARG A 22 9.20 -2.48 5.29
N PRO A 23 9.85 -1.31 5.51
CA PRO A 23 9.51 -0.13 4.75
C PRO A 23 9.96 -0.34 3.31
N LEU A 24 9.15 0.10 2.34
CA LEU A 24 9.59 0.18 0.95
C LEU A 24 10.80 1.11 0.82
N SER A 25 10.76 2.24 1.53
CA SER A 25 11.86 3.21 1.62
C SER A 25 12.19 3.48 3.08
N ILE A 26 13.46 3.35 3.45
CA ILE A 26 13.93 3.60 4.82
C ILE A 26 13.56 5.01 5.30
N TRP A 27 13.42 5.97 4.39
CA TRP A 27 13.02 7.34 4.68
C TRP A 27 11.63 7.43 5.32
N THR A 28 10.69 6.55 4.97
CA THR A 28 9.37 6.49 5.62
C THR A 28 9.51 6.27 7.13
N ALA A 29 10.46 5.42 7.56
CA ALA A 29 10.71 5.17 8.96
C ALA A 29 11.54 6.30 9.62
N LEU A 30 12.61 6.77 8.96
CA LEU A 30 13.47 7.85 9.48
C LEU A 30 12.71 9.17 9.67
N LEU A 31 11.75 9.47 8.79
CA LEU A 31 10.89 10.65 8.87
C LEU A 31 9.68 10.43 9.80
N ASN A 32 9.65 9.34 10.57
CA ASN A 32 8.58 9.01 11.52
C ASN A 32 7.19 8.87 10.88
N ARG A 33 7.09 8.42 9.63
CA ARG A 33 5.82 8.22 8.91
C ARG A 33 5.30 6.77 9.01
N ASN A 34 5.89 5.96 9.90
CA ASN A 34 5.68 4.51 10.03
C ASN A 34 4.87 4.10 11.28
N TYR A 35 4.04 4.98 11.84
CA TYR A 35 3.29 4.67 13.07
C TYR A 35 1.86 4.22 12.77
N VAL A 36 1.42 3.16 13.44
CA VAL A 36 0.07 2.60 13.31
C VAL A 36 -0.54 2.28 14.68
N ARG A 37 -1.83 1.95 14.73
CA ARG A 37 -2.44 1.30 15.90
C ARG A 37 -1.84 -0.10 16.09
N PRO A 38 -1.71 -0.60 17.34
CA PRO A 38 -1.19 -1.94 17.62
C PRO A 38 -1.87 -3.06 16.82
N GLU A 39 -3.19 -2.98 16.66
CA GLU A 39 -3.98 -3.93 15.89
C GLU A 39 -3.56 -3.99 14.41
N LEU A 40 -3.37 -2.82 13.77
CA LEU A 40 -2.95 -2.78 12.37
C LEU A 40 -1.55 -3.37 12.18
N ARG A 41 -0.62 -3.10 13.10
CA ARG A 41 0.71 -3.73 13.06
C ARG A 41 0.62 -5.25 13.18
N ALA A 42 -0.19 -5.75 14.10
CA ALA A 42 -0.38 -7.19 14.28
C ALA A 42 -0.98 -7.84 13.02
N ILE A 43 -1.96 -7.18 12.39
CA ILE A 43 -2.53 -7.60 11.11
C ILE A 43 -1.47 -7.61 10.01
N THR A 44 -0.65 -6.56 9.87
CA THR A 44 0.39 -6.50 8.84
C THR A 44 1.42 -7.62 9.00
N TYR A 45 1.84 -7.95 10.24
CA TYR A 45 2.71 -9.09 10.50
C TYR A 45 2.04 -10.43 10.16
N ALA A 46 0.80 -10.63 10.57
CA ALA A 46 0.07 -11.86 10.24
C ALA A 46 -0.10 -12.07 8.73
N VAL A 47 -0.33 -10.98 7.98
CA VAL A 47 -0.37 -11.03 6.51
C VAL A 47 1.02 -11.30 5.93
N GLY A 48 2.08 -10.71 6.48
CA GLY A 48 3.47 -11.01 6.10
C GLY A 48 3.79 -12.50 6.25
N ASP A 49 3.45 -13.08 7.40
CA ASP A 49 3.64 -14.51 7.67
C ASP A 49 2.80 -15.40 6.72
N GLU A 50 1.53 -15.04 6.46
CA GLU A 50 0.67 -15.77 5.50
C GLU A 50 1.28 -15.74 4.09
N MET A 51 1.74 -14.57 3.65
CA MET A 51 2.33 -14.39 2.32
C MET A 51 3.66 -15.12 2.19
N ASN A 52 4.54 -15.07 3.19
CA ASN A 52 5.79 -15.82 3.17
C ASN A 52 5.54 -17.33 3.19
N ARG A 53 4.56 -17.82 3.95
CA ARG A 53 4.21 -19.25 3.96
C ARG A 53 3.66 -19.73 2.62
N LYS A 54 2.82 -18.93 1.95
CA LYS A 54 2.28 -19.26 0.62
C LYS A 54 3.32 -19.10 -0.49
N TYR A 55 4.19 -18.11 -0.35
CA TYR A 55 5.19 -17.71 -1.32
C TYR A 55 6.52 -17.43 -0.61
N PRO A 56 7.36 -18.47 -0.37
CA PRO A 56 8.60 -18.33 0.39
C PRO A 56 9.48 -17.19 -0.09
N GLY A 57 9.92 -16.37 0.87
CA GLY A 57 10.72 -15.16 0.66
C GLY A 57 9.90 -13.90 0.36
N THR A 58 8.56 -13.96 0.34
CA THR A 58 7.73 -12.76 0.11
C THR A 58 7.74 -11.84 1.32
N VAL A 59 7.88 -10.54 1.07
CA VAL A 59 7.90 -9.49 2.09
C VAL A 59 6.83 -8.44 1.76
N ILE A 60 6.10 -8.00 2.78
CA ILE A 60 5.19 -6.87 2.71
C ILE A 60 6.02 -5.58 2.81
N ASN A 61 6.09 -4.85 1.71
CA ASN A 61 6.69 -3.52 1.67
C ASN A 61 5.62 -2.48 2.03
N TYR A 62 5.72 -1.91 3.22
CA TYR A 62 4.81 -0.85 3.66
C TYR A 62 5.31 0.53 3.23
N MET A 63 4.37 1.44 3.02
CA MET A 63 4.58 2.83 2.60
C MET A 63 4.04 3.77 3.69
N ASP A 64 3.45 4.92 3.37
CA ASP A 64 3.03 5.86 4.41
C ASP A 64 1.96 5.26 5.35
N ALA A 65 2.12 5.54 6.66
CA ALA A 65 1.25 5.04 7.72
C ALA A 65 0.63 6.19 8.54
N ASN A 66 1.40 6.79 9.45
CA ASN A 66 1.05 7.99 10.23
C ASN A 66 2.32 8.48 10.97
N PHE A 67 2.25 9.72 11.44
CA PHE A 67 3.13 10.29 12.45
C PHE A 67 2.84 9.76 13.88
N PRO A 68 3.79 9.92 14.82
CA PRO A 68 3.63 9.51 16.22
C PRO A 68 2.76 10.47 17.06
N PHE A 69 2.05 11.41 16.43
CA PHE A 69 1.31 12.49 17.09
C PHE A 69 -0.16 12.12 17.34
N ARG A 70 -0.90 13.07 17.94
CA ARG A 70 -2.34 12.95 18.20
C ARG A 70 -3.15 12.75 16.93
N ASP A 71 -4.34 12.18 17.08
CA ASP A 71 -5.30 12.06 15.97
C ASP A 71 -5.57 13.43 15.33
N GLY A 72 -5.61 13.47 14.00
CA GLY A 72 -5.87 14.69 13.22
C GLY A 72 -4.62 15.44 12.75
N PHE A 73 -3.41 15.04 13.16
CA PHE A 73 -2.19 15.63 12.60
C PHE A 73 -2.05 15.25 11.11
N PRO A 74 -1.89 16.21 10.19
CA PRO A 74 -1.93 15.93 8.77
C PRO A 74 -0.63 15.28 8.29
N LEU A 75 -0.75 14.20 7.52
CA LEU A 75 0.33 13.62 6.74
C LEU A 75 0.19 14.09 5.30
N LEU A 76 0.85 15.18 4.90
CA LEU A 76 0.78 15.61 3.49
C LEU A 76 1.59 14.65 2.59
N PRO A 77 1.11 14.29 1.39
CA PRO A 77 -0.22 14.57 0.83
C PRO A 77 -1.34 13.60 1.29
N HIS A 78 -0.99 12.52 1.97
CA HIS A 78 -1.88 11.47 2.51
C HIS A 78 -2.75 11.93 3.70
N ILE A 79 -3.58 12.96 3.53
CA ILE A 79 -4.31 13.66 4.61
C ILE A 79 -5.15 12.71 5.49
N SER A 80 -5.66 11.61 4.93
CA SER A 80 -6.46 10.63 5.68
C SER A 80 -5.64 9.86 6.74
N HIS A 81 -4.31 9.79 6.60
CA HIS A 81 -3.38 9.07 7.48
C HIS A 81 -3.07 9.84 8.77
N ASN A 82 -4.12 10.26 9.47
CA ASN A 82 -4.04 11.14 10.63
C ASN A 82 -4.38 10.44 11.95
N ASP A 83 -4.85 9.19 11.91
CA ASP A 83 -5.37 8.44 13.07
C ASP A 83 -4.73 7.05 13.25
N GLY A 84 -3.70 6.75 12.46
CA GLY A 84 -2.88 5.53 12.46
C GLY A 84 -3.67 4.24 12.27
N ARG A 85 -4.88 4.36 11.71
CA ARG A 85 -5.71 3.23 11.29
C ARG A 85 -5.49 2.86 9.83
N LYS A 86 -4.58 3.55 9.13
CA LYS A 86 -4.37 3.45 7.69
C LYS A 86 -2.92 3.10 7.39
N LEU A 87 -2.72 2.33 6.33
CA LEU A 87 -1.41 1.92 5.86
C LEU A 87 -1.44 1.74 4.35
N ASP A 88 -0.51 2.38 3.66
CA ASP A 88 -0.26 2.07 2.26
C ASP A 88 0.70 0.88 2.16
N VAL A 89 0.40 -0.04 1.26
CA VAL A 89 1.18 -1.26 1.02
C VAL A 89 1.43 -1.41 -0.46
N ALA A 90 2.70 -1.60 -0.84
CA ALA A 90 3.06 -1.77 -2.23
C ALA A 90 2.54 -3.10 -2.80
N PHE A 91 2.33 -3.14 -4.11
CA PHE A 91 2.06 -4.39 -4.81
C PHE A 91 3.29 -5.32 -4.86
N HIS A 92 3.06 -6.55 -5.31
CA HIS A 92 4.12 -7.51 -5.59
C HIS A 92 4.51 -7.50 -7.07
N TYR A 93 5.79 -7.79 -7.35
CA TYR A 93 6.34 -7.70 -8.70
C TYR A 93 7.24 -8.88 -9.05
N ILE A 94 7.27 -9.24 -10.33
CA ILE A 94 8.15 -10.24 -10.93
C ILE A 94 9.27 -9.51 -11.67
N ASP A 95 10.49 -10.02 -11.52
CA ASP A 95 11.62 -9.60 -12.33
C ASP A 95 11.47 -10.14 -13.76
N LYS A 96 11.36 -9.26 -14.75
CA LYS A 96 11.10 -9.64 -16.14
C LYS A 96 12.23 -10.46 -16.76
N ALA A 97 13.48 -10.22 -16.36
CA ALA A 97 14.65 -10.89 -16.93
C ALA A 97 14.77 -12.34 -16.45
N THR A 98 14.42 -12.59 -15.18
CA THR A 98 14.58 -13.91 -14.55
C THR A 98 13.27 -14.68 -14.40
N GLY A 99 12.12 -14.02 -14.55
CA GLY A 99 10.80 -14.57 -14.23
C GLY A 99 10.59 -14.83 -12.73
N LYS A 100 11.55 -14.45 -11.87
CA LYS A 100 11.50 -14.72 -10.44
C LYS A 100 10.69 -13.65 -9.70
N ARG A 101 10.09 -14.08 -8.60
CA ARG A 101 9.44 -13.20 -7.63
C ARG A 101 10.46 -12.20 -7.08
N SER A 102 10.09 -10.93 -7.06
CA SER A 102 10.88 -9.84 -6.48
C SER A 102 10.14 -9.22 -5.30
N ASN A 103 10.92 -8.70 -4.34
CA ASN A 103 10.47 -7.80 -3.27
C ASN A 103 10.86 -6.33 -3.57
N GLY A 104 11.33 -6.05 -4.79
CA GLY A 104 11.56 -4.69 -5.28
C GLY A 104 10.26 -4.02 -5.74
N ASN A 105 10.34 -2.72 -6.02
CA ASN A 105 9.24 -1.92 -6.54
C ASN A 105 9.72 -1.09 -7.75
N PRO A 106 8.90 -0.89 -8.79
CA PRO A 106 9.25 -0.04 -9.93
C PRO A 106 9.56 1.42 -9.54
N SER A 107 8.91 1.94 -8.50
CA SER A 107 9.14 3.27 -7.96
C SER A 107 10.08 3.23 -6.75
N PRO A 108 11.14 4.08 -6.73
CA PRO A 108 12.08 4.12 -5.60
C PRO A 108 11.44 4.59 -4.29
N ILE A 109 10.32 5.33 -4.38
CA ILE A 109 9.57 5.83 -3.22
C ILE A 109 8.21 5.13 -3.07
N GLY A 110 7.91 4.15 -3.93
CA GLY A 110 6.68 3.36 -3.92
C GLY A 110 5.48 4.02 -4.59
N TYR A 111 5.52 5.34 -4.82
CA TYR A 111 4.43 6.09 -5.44
C TYR A 111 4.70 6.41 -6.92
N GLY A 112 3.65 6.63 -7.71
CA GLY A 112 3.66 7.00 -9.13
C GLY A 112 3.97 5.87 -10.12
N GLY A 113 4.24 4.66 -9.63
CA GLY A 113 4.40 3.45 -10.44
C GLY A 113 3.06 2.79 -10.80
N SER A 114 2.19 3.53 -11.51
CA SER A 114 0.81 3.08 -11.78
C SER A 114 0.76 1.83 -12.65
N GLU A 115 -0.15 0.93 -12.31
CA GLU A 115 -0.66 -0.15 -13.14
C GLU A 115 -1.90 0.34 -13.91
N PRO A 116 -1.77 0.88 -15.14
CA PRO A 116 -2.89 1.52 -15.84
C PRO A 116 -3.97 0.52 -16.27
N PRO A 117 -5.21 0.98 -16.52
CA PRO A 117 -6.27 0.14 -17.10
C PRO A 117 -5.86 -0.50 -18.43
N ARG A 118 -6.24 -1.76 -18.64
CA ARG A 118 -6.11 -2.47 -19.91
C ARG A 118 -7.38 -2.30 -20.75
N LYS A 119 -7.29 -2.61 -22.04
CA LYS A 119 -8.44 -2.62 -22.96
C LYS A 119 -9.58 -3.45 -22.35
N GLY A 120 -10.76 -2.83 -22.20
CA GLY A 120 -11.95 -3.45 -21.62
C GLY A 120 -12.04 -3.44 -20.08
N GLU A 121 -11.07 -2.87 -19.37
CA GLU A 121 -11.16 -2.58 -17.95
C GLU A 121 -11.81 -1.21 -17.70
N PRO A 122 -12.42 -0.97 -16.52
CA PRO A 122 -12.87 0.36 -16.12
C PRO A 122 -11.74 1.38 -16.14
N ASP A 123 -11.74 2.27 -17.14
CA ASP A 123 -10.76 3.33 -17.23
C ASP A 123 -11.24 4.57 -16.49
N ARG A 124 -10.80 4.67 -15.24
CA ARG A 124 -11.11 5.79 -14.36
C ARG A 124 -10.12 6.95 -14.46
N PRO A 125 -8.81 6.72 -14.62
CA PRO A 125 -7.87 7.79 -14.88
C PRO A 125 -8.29 8.73 -16.02
N SER A 126 -8.88 8.20 -17.11
CA SER A 126 -9.40 9.06 -18.19
C SER A 126 -10.66 9.86 -17.84
N ARG A 127 -11.38 9.49 -16.77
CA ARG A 127 -12.61 10.17 -16.31
C ARG A 127 -12.36 11.19 -15.19
N CYS A 128 -11.24 11.09 -14.49
CA CYS A 128 -10.88 11.99 -13.38
C CYS A 128 -9.92 13.12 -13.82
N THR A 129 -9.88 13.47 -15.11
CA THR A 129 -8.94 14.44 -15.70
C THR A 129 -9.09 15.86 -15.18
N SER A 130 -10.28 16.24 -14.67
CA SER A 130 -10.55 17.56 -14.11
C SER A 130 -9.91 17.83 -12.75
N ASN A 131 -9.38 16.81 -12.07
CA ASN A 131 -8.65 16.99 -10.82
C ASN A 131 -7.16 16.77 -11.02
N TRP A 132 -6.39 17.86 -10.94
CA TRP A 132 -4.94 17.84 -11.05
C TRP A 132 -4.26 16.91 -10.04
N GLN A 133 -4.83 16.75 -8.83
CA GLN A 133 -4.28 15.91 -7.78
C GLN A 133 -4.33 14.42 -8.12
N TYR A 134 -5.31 13.99 -8.93
CA TYR A 134 -5.57 12.58 -9.21
C TYR A 134 -4.37 11.89 -9.87
N SER A 135 -3.71 12.61 -10.79
CA SER A 135 -2.58 12.11 -11.59
C SER A 135 -1.29 12.90 -11.37
N TYR A 136 -1.21 13.81 -10.39
CA TYR A 136 -0.08 14.73 -10.19
C TYR A 136 1.29 14.04 -10.11
N MET A 137 1.36 12.84 -9.51
CA MET A 137 2.62 12.11 -9.32
C MET A 137 3.02 11.22 -10.52
N TYR A 138 2.21 11.21 -11.59
CA TYR A 138 2.38 10.28 -12.71
C TYR A 138 2.93 11.00 -13.94
N GLY A 139 3.92 10.40 -14.61
CA GLY A 139 4.52 10.90 -15.85
C GLY A 139 5.93 11.50 -15.72
N TRP A 140 6.39 11.81 -14.50
CA TRP A 140 7.73 12.38 -14.25
C TRP A 140 8.60 11.55 -13.29
N MET A 141 8.02 10.54 -12.63
CA MET A 141 8.75 9.65 -11.73
C MET A 141 9.68 8.73 -12.53
N PRO A 142 10.97 8.57 -12.16
CA PRO A 142 11.83 7.58 -12.77
C PRO A 142 11.38 6.18 -12.32
N LEU A 143 10.75 5.44 -13.24
CA LEU A 143 10.25 4.09 -12.99
C LEU A 143 11.17 3.04 -13.62
N SER A 144 11.42 1.97 -12.88
CA SER A 144 12.11 0.81 -13.42
C SER A 144 11.17 0.00 -14.32
N ASP A 145 11.60 -0.28 -15.54
CA ASP A 145 10.89 -1.17 -16.47
C ASP A 145 11.22 -2.65 -16.25
N ARG A 146 12.17 -2.97 -15.37
CA ARG A 146 12.62 -4.34 -15.06
C ARG A 146 11.58 -5.18 -14.35
N LEU A 147 10.63 -4.55 -13.68
CA LEU A 147 9.63 -5.21 -12.84
C LEU A 147 8.26 -5.23 -13.53
N ALA A 148 7.59 -6.38 -13.46
CA ALA A 148 6.23 -6.59 -13.94
C ALA A 148 5.30 -6.87 -12.76
N PHE A 149 4.06 -6.39 -12.83
CA PHE A 149 3.05 -6.62 -11.80
C PHE A 149 2.76 -8.12 -11.58
N ASP A 150 2.89 -8.58 -10.34
CA ASP A 150 2.55 -9.93 -9.94
C ASP A 150 1.09 -10.00 -9.51
N GLN A 151 0.22 -10.35 -10.47
CA GLN A 151 -1.22 -10.42 -10.23
C GLN A 151 -1.60 -11.41 -9.13
N ALA A 152 -1.03 -12.62 -9.18
CA ALA A 152 -1.40 -13.70 -8.27
C ALA A 152 -0.99 -13.37 -6.82
N ARG A 153 0.26 -12.95 -6.60
CA ARG A 153 0.71 -12.57 -5.24
C ARG A 153 -0.03 -11.35 -4.72
N THR A 154 -0.28 -10.35 -5.57
CA THR A 154 -1.00 -9.14 -5.16
C THR A 154 -2.45 -9.45 -4.81
N GLN A 155 -3.13 -10.28 -5.60
CA GLN A 155 -4.49 -10.76 -5.29
C GLN A 155 -4.53 -11.46 -3.92
N ASP A 156 -3.57 -12.35 -3.67
CA ASP A 156 -3.49 -13.09 -2.41
C ASP A 156 -3.20 -12.20 -1.21
N MET A 157 -2.27 -11.25 -1.34
CA MET A 157 -1.99 -10.26 -0.30
C MET A 157 -3.25 -9.47 0.06
N ILE A 158 -3.97 -8.98 -0.95
CA ILE A 158 -5.21 -8.22 -0.74
C ILE A 158 -6.27 -9.09 -0.04
N ASN A 159 -6.43 -10.34 -0.47
CA ASN A 159 -7.34 -11.27 0.18
C ASN A 159 -6.92 -11.60 1.63
N ALA A 160 -5.62 -11.73 1.90
CA ALA A 160 -5.08 -11.94 3.25
C ALA A 160 -5.44 -10.78 4.18
N PHE A 161 -5.29 -9.52 3.73
CA PHE A 161 -5.77 -8.35 4.49
C PHE A 161 -7.29 -8.36 4.70
N ILE A 162 -8.07 -8.62 3.65
CA ILE A 162 -9.54 -8.57 3.70
C ILE A 162 -10.12 -9.60 4.67
N LYS A 163 -9.49 -10.78 4.79
CA LYS A 163 -9.90 -11.83 5.74
C LYS A 163 -9.77 -11.39 7.20
N GLN A 164 -8.89 -10.44 7.51
CA GLN A 164 -8.71 -9.96 8.87
C GLN A 164 -9.95 -9.20 9.34
N LYS A 165 -10.49 -9.58 10.51
CA LYS A 165 -11.71 -8.97 11.10
C LYS A 165 -11.51 -7.49 11.41
N GLY A 166 -10.29 -7.11 11.77
CA GLY A 166 -9.90 -5.73 12.06
C GLY A 166 -9.95 -4.82 10.85
N ILE A 167 -9.73 -5.32 9.63
CA ILE A 167 -9.79 -4.50 8.40
C ILE A 167 -11.24 -4.23 8.02
N LYS A 168 -11.68 -2.96 8.00
CA LYS A 168 -13.02 -2.54 7.53
C LYS A 168 -13.02 -2.19 6.06
N THR A 169 -12.00 -1.49 5.60
CA THR A 169 -11.97 -0.93 4.24
C THR A 169 -10.60 -1.14 3.62
N LEU A 170 -10.59 -1.39 2.31
CA LEU A 170 -9.39 -1.40 1.49
C LEU A 170 -9.69 -0.61 0.23
N TYR A 171 -8.83 0.34 -0.13
CA TYR A 171 -9.00 1.13 -1.34
C TYR A 171 -8.07 0.65 -2.46
N LEU A 172 -8.67 0.50 -3.64
CA LEU A 172 -8.02 0.02 -4.85
C LEU A 172 -8.77 0.56 -6.07
N GLU A 173 -8.06 0.87 -7.15
CA GLU A 173 -8.71 1.30 -8.39
C GLU A 173 -9.60 0.20 -9.02
N PRO A 174 -10.68 0.57 -9.74
CA PRO A 174 -11.69 -0.38 -10.20
C PRO A 174 -11.18 -1.35 -11.27
N HIS A 175 -10.24 -0.92 -12.12
CA HIS A 175 -9.60 -1.82 -13.09
C HIS A 175 -8.80 -2.90 -12.40
N LEU A 176 -8.07 -2.58 -11.33
CA LEU A 176 -7.35 -3.58 -10.54
C LEU A 176 -8.30 -4.51 -9.79
N LYS A 177 -9.41 -3.99 -9.24
CA LYS A 177 -10.46 -4.84 -8.65
C LYS A 177 -10.98 -5.87 -9.66
N LYS A 178 -11.23 -5.45 -10.91
CA LYS A 178 -11.67 -6.33 -12.00
C LYS A 178 -10.57 -7.33 -12.38
N ARG A 179 -9.35 -6.84 -12.65
CA ARG A 179 -8.18 -7.62 -13.10
C ARG A 179 -7.80 -8.72 -12.11
N LEU A 180 -7.86 -8.41 -10.81
CA LEU A 180 -7.53 -9.33 -9.73
C LEU A 180 -8.74 -10.17 -9.27
N HIS A 181 -9.88 -10.10 -9.98
CA HIS A 181 -11.09 -10.86 -9.66
C HIS A 181 -11.53 -10.74 -8.18
N LEU A 182 -11.42 -9.53 -7.61
CA LEU A 182 -11.67 -9.31 -6.19
C LEU A 182 -13.16 -8.99 -5.93
N THR A 183 -13.81 -9.77 -5.06
CA THR A 183 -15.27 -9.71 -4.86
C THR A 183 -15.73 -9.11 -3.53
N SER A 184 -14.80 -8.86 -2.59
CA SER A 184 -15.16 -8.38 -1.25
C SER A 184 -15.81 -7.01 -1.25
N LYS A 185 -16.86 -6.86 -0.41
CA LYS A 185 -17.53 -5.58 -0.15
C LYS A 185 -16.65 -4.59 0.62
N LYS A 186 -15.57 -5.06 1.27
CA LYS A 186 -14.58 -4.19 1.94
C LYS A 186 -13.74 -3.37 0.95
N ILE A 187 -13.68 -3.80 -0.32
CA ILE A 187 -12.91 -3.09 -1.36
C ILE A 187 -13.75 -1.94 -1.89
N ARG A 188 -13.31 -0.74 -1.55
CA ARG A 188 -13.94 0.53 -1.91
C ARG A 188 -13.05 1.31 -2.87
N LEU A 189 -13.66 2.30 -3.47
CA LEU A 189 -13.01 3.21 -4.40
C LEU A 189 -12.91 4.58 -3.74
N HIS A 190 -11.76 5.25 -3.87
CA HIS A 190 -11.68 6.66 -3.55
C HIS A 190 -12.28 7.50 -4.68
N ALA A 191 -13.03 8.55 -4.40
CA ALA A 191 -13.56 9.46 -5.43
C ALA A 191 -12.42 10.11 -6.26
N CYS A 192 -12.71 10.84 -7.34
CA CYS A 192 -11.70 11.59 -8.11
C CYS A 192 -11.00 12.70 -7.28
N TYR A 193 -11.30 12.83 -5.98
CA TYR A 193 -10.76 13.83 -5.04
C TYR A 193 -9.57 13.33 -4.22
N SER A 194 -8.96 12.19 -4.59
CA SER A 194 -7.69 11.72 -4.02
C SER A 194 -6.71 11.35 -5.13
N VAL A 195 -5.44 11.17 -4.78
CA VAL A 195 -4.50 10.47 -5.67
C VAL A 195 -5.05 9.08 -5.97
N ARG A 196 -4.85 8.61 -7.20
CA ARG A 196 -5.24 7.26 -7.64
C ARG A 196 -4.46 6.16 -6.90
N HIS A 197 -5.12 5.03 -6.63
CA HIS A 197 -4.59 3.89 -5.86
C HIS A 197 -4.33 2.68 -6.76
N ASP A 198 -3.46 2.86 -7.75
CA ASP A 198 -3.03 1.81 -8.67
C ASP A 198 -1.51 1.68 -8.79
N ASP A 199 -0.78 2.24 -7.85
CA ASP A 199 0.63 1.96 -7.54
C ASP A 199 0.78 1.23 -6.17
N HIS A 200 -0.24 1.30 -5.32
CA HIS A 200 -0.30 0.64 -4.00
C HIS A 200 -1.74 0.27 -3.62
N VAL A 201 -1.88 -0.49 -2.54
CA VAL A 201 -3.16 -0.72 -1.85
C VAL A 201 -3.19 0.04 -0.53
N HIS A 202 -4.29 0.73 -0.25
CA HIS A 202 -4.50 1.42 1.02
C HIS A 202 -5.40 0.58 1.91
N VAL A 203 -4.91 0.15 3.07
CA VAL A 203 -5.65 -0.67 4.03
C VAL A 203 -6.08 0.15 5.24
N GLN A 204 -7.29 -0.09 5.73
CA GLN A 204 -7.86 0.63 6.85
C GLN A 204 -8.56 -0.31 7.85
N LEU A 205 -8.25 -0.13 9.15
CA LEU A 205 -9.01 -0.72 10.25
C LEU A 205 -10.48 -0.27 10.24
#